data_AF-A0A397FSS5-F1
#
_entry.id   AF-A0A397FSS5-F1
#
_cell.length_a   1.000
_cell.length_b   1.000
_cell.length_c   1.000
_cell.angle_alpha   90.00
_cell.angle_beta   90.00
_cell.angle_gamma   90.00
#
_symmetry.space_group_name_H-M   'P 1'
#
loop_
_entity.id
_entity.type
_entity.pdbx_description
1 polymer ?
#
loop_
_entity_poly.entity_id
_entity_poly.type
_entity_poly.pdbx_seq_one_letter_code
_entity_poly.pdbx_strand_id
1 'polypeptide(L)'
;MAGRNANIYFPEKTYNKLRQVAGPKISRFVSEAVEEKIKREEQHKKEEFQKKLIAGYKKVAQNKKNQKEMEIWDETISDMWRKENNNTSSARKKRK
;
A
#
# COMPACT_ATOMS: atom_id res chain seq x y z
N MET A 1 22.34 -8.36 21.28
CA MET A 1 22.21 -7.67 19.97
C MET A 1 23.51 -7.87 19.21
N ALA A 2 23.45 -8.31 17.95
CA ALA A 2 24.63 -8.43 17.11
C ALA A 2 24.93 -7.08 16.43
N GLY A 3 26.11 -6.54 16.67
CA GLY A 3 26.60 -5.33 15.99
C GLY A 3 27.58 -5.71 14.87
N ARG A 4 27.64 -4.89 13.82
CA ARG A 4 28.67 -4.97 12.78
C ARG A 4 29.33 -3.61 12.64
N ASN A 5 30.66 -3.59 12.53
CA ASN A 5 31.40 -2.37 12.30
C ASN A 5 31.53 -2.14 10.79
N ALA A 6 31.33 -0.89 10.37
CA ALA A 6 31.55 -0.44 9.00
C ALA A 6 32.52 0.74 9.00
N ASN A 7 33.48 0.74 8.08
CA ASN A 7 34.34 1.89 7.86
C ASN A 7 33.75 2.72 6.72
N ILE A 8 33.48 4.00 6.99
CA ILE A 8 32.81 4.90 6.04
C ILE A 8 33.72 6.10 5.80
N TYR A 9 34.06 6.32 4.53
CA TYR A 9 34.80 7.50 4.13
C TYR A 9 33.88 8.72 4.06
N PHE A 10 34.31 9.81 4.67
CA PHE A 10 33.70 11.13 4.52
C PHE A 10 34.73 12.09 3.92
N PRO A 11 34.33 12.93 2.95
CA PRO A 11 35.16 14.05 2.53
C PRO A 11 35.53 14.90 3.75
N GLU A 12 36.76 15.39 3.80
CA GLU A 12 37.33 16.04 5.00
C GLU A 12 36.47 17.21 5.51
N LYS A 13 35.99 18.05 4.59
CA LYS A 13 35.06 19.15 4.92
C LYS A 13 33.78 18.66 5.60
N THR A 14 33.26 17.52 5.16
CA THR A 14 32.05 16.90 5.70
C THR A 14 32.34 16.26 7.06
N TYR A 15 33.47 15.58 7.21
CA TYR A 15 33.89 15.00 8.48
C TYR A 15 34.12 16.07 9.55
N ASN A 16 34.76 17.19 9.19
CA ASN A 16 35.00 18.29 10.12
C ASN A 16 33.68 18.92 10.61
N LYS A 17 32.70 19.10 9.73
CA LYS A 17 31.35 19.53 10.11
C LYS A 17 30.66 18.51 11.01
N LEU A 18 30.72 17.24 10.64
CA LEU A 18 30.16 16.14 11.43
C LEU A 18 30.76 16.12 12.84
N ARG A 19 32.08 16.32 12.96
CA ARG A 19 32.80 16.38 14.24
C ARG A 19 32.42 17.62 15.06
N GLN A 20 32.17 18.77 14.43
CA GLN A 20 31.67 19.96 15.12
C GLN A 20 30.27 19.74 15.71
N VAL A 21 29.39 19.05 14.99
CA VAL A 21 28.00 18.83 15.40
C VAL A 21 27.87 17.67 16.40
N ALA A 22 28.48 16.53 16.10
CA ALA A 22 28.33 15.29 16.87
C ALA A 22 29.42 15.10 17.94
N GLY A 23 30.54 15.84 17.85
CA GLY A 23 31.65 15.76 18.79
C GLY A 23 32.23 14.34 18.90
N PRO A 24 32.35 13.77 20.12
CA PRO A 24 32.84 12.41 20.30
C PRO A 24 31.81 11.32 19.97
N LYS A 25 30.53 11.68 19.74
CA LYS A 25 29.42 10.72 19.53
C LYS A 25 29.05 10.53 18.06
N ILE A 26 30.04 10.64 17.16
CA ILE A 26 29.84 10.51 15.70
C ILE A 26 29.14 9.21 15.33
N SER A 27 29.53 8.08 15.93
CA SER A 27 28.92 6.77 15.65
C SER A 27 27.43 6.76 15.94
N ARG A 28 27.01 7.29 17.09
CA ARG A 28 25.60 7.37 17.48
C ARG A 28 24.83 8.32 16.58
N PHE A 29 25.40 9.50 16.29
CA PHE A 29 24.77 10.47 15.40
C PHE A 29 24.56 9.90 13.99
N VAL A 30 25.58 9.23 13.43
CA VAL A 30 25.46 8.58 12.12
C VAL A 30 24.44 7.45 12.15
N SER A 31 24.41 6.65 13.22
CA SER A 31 23.41 5.58 13.38
C SER A 31 21.98 6.12 13.37
N GLU A 32 21.70 7.16 14.17
CA GLU A 32 20.38 7.79 14.26
C GLU A 32 19.99 8.42 12.91
N ALA A 33 20.91 9.14 12.25
CA ALA A 33 20.66 9.73 10.94
C ALA A 33 20.40 8.69 9.84
N VAL A 34 21.11 7.55 9.88
CA VAL A 34 20.89 6.44 8.95
C VAL A 34 19.53 5.78 9.21
N GLU A 35 19.16 5.51 10.46
CA GLU A 35 17.86 4.95 10.80
C GLU A 35 16.70 5.85 10.36
N GLU A 36 16.81 7.17 10.58
CA GLU A 36 15.80 8.12 10.10
C GLU A 36 15.66 8.08 8.58
N LYS A 37 16.78 8.06 7.85
CA LYS A 37 16.76 8.06 6.40
C LYS A 37 16.15 6.76 5.84
N ILE A 38 16.48 5.61 6.44
CA ILE A 38 15.86 4.32 6.08
C ILE A 38 14.35 4.37 6.29
N LYS A 39 13.88 4.85 7.45
CA LYS A 39 12.44 4.96 7.74
C LYS A 39 11.72 5.85 6.72
N ARG A 40 12.30 6.99 6.36
CA ARG A 40 11.73 7.89 5.33
C ARG A 40 11.68 7.24 3.96
N GLU A 41 12.73 6.55 3.54
CA GLU A 41 12.75 5.84 2.26
C GLU A 41 11.73 4.68 2.22
N GLU A 42 11.55 3.96 3.32
CA GLU A 42 10.52 2.92 3.44
C GLU A 42 9.10 3.51 3.37
N GLN A 43 8.86 4.64 4.04
CA GLN A 43 7.60 5.36 3.94
C GLN A 43 7.33 5.83 2.51
N HIS A 44 8.33 6.42 1.85
CA HIS A 44 8.19 6.86 0.46
C HIS A 44 7.88 5.68 -0.48
N LYS A 45 8.56 4.54 -0.32
CA LYS A 45 8.27 3.32 -1.08
C LYS A 45 6.83 2.82 -0.85
N LYS A 46 6.34 2.87 0.40
CA LYS A 46 4.95 2.50 0.72
C LYS A 46 3.95 3.45 0.06
N GLU A 47 4.20 4.75 0.10
CA GLU A 47 3.35 5.75 -0.55
C GLU A 47 3.33 5.60 -2.08
N GLU A 48 4.50 5.37 -2.71
CA GLU A 48 4.58 5.08 -4.14
C GLU A 48 3.83 3.80 -4.50
N PHE A 49 3.94 2.77 -3.68
CA PHE A 49 3.20 1.52 -3.88
C PHE A 49 1.68 1.75 -3.76
N GLN A 50 1.23 2.51 -2.77
CA GLN A 50 -0.19 2.88 -2.64
C GLN A 50 -0.68 3.69 -3.84
N LYS A 51 0.10 4.67 -4.32
CA LYS A 51 -0.23 5.45 -5.53
C LYS A 51 -0.36 4.54 -6.76
N LYS A 52 0.55 3.57 -6.94
CA LYS A 52 0.49 2.60 -8.02
C LYS A 52 -0.72 1.68 -7.92
N LEU A 53 -1.08 1.22 -6.72
CA LEU A 53 -2.29 0.43 -6.49
C LEU A 53 -3.55 1.23 -6.84
N ILE A 54 -3.69 2.44 -6.31
CA ILE A 54 -4.84 3.32 -6.60
C ILE A 54 -4.93 3.60 -8.10
N ALA A 55 -3.80 3.89 -8.76
CA ALA A 55 -3.77 4.10 -10.20
C ALA A 55 -4.15 2.85 -10.99
N GLY A 56 -3.71 1.67 -10.54
CA GLY A 56 -4.10 0.38 -11.10
C GLY A 56 -5.61 0.15 -10.99
N TYR A 57 -6.18 0.31 -9.79
CA TYR A 57 -7.62 0.20 -9.56
C TYR A 57 -8.42 1.20 -10.40
N LYS A 58 -8.00 2.46 -10.46
CA LYS A 58 -8.65 3.47 -11.31
C LYS A 58 -8.63 3.07 -12.79
N LYS A 59 -7.51 2.56 -13.29
CA LYS A 59 -7.41 2.08 -14.68
C LYS A 59 -8.32 0.89 -14.95
N VAL A 60 -8.38 -0.07 -14.02
CA VAL A 60 -9.27 -1.24 -14.12
C VAL A 60 -10.74 -0.82 -14.07
N ALA A 61 -11.10 0.09 -13.17
CA ALA A 61 -12.46 0.61 -13.03
C ALA A 61 -12.87 1.48 -14.21
N GLN A 62 -11.96 2.24 -14.84
CA GLN A 62 -12.22 3.01 -16.06
C GLN A 62 -12.22 2.15 -17.33
N ASN A 63 -11.79 0.89 -17.25
CA ASN A 63 -11.78 0.00 -18.39
C ASN A 63 -13.21 -0.42 -18.72
N LYS A 64 -13.77 0.15 -19.79
CA LYS A 64 -15.15 -0.06 -20.25
C LYS A 64 -15.50 -1.54 -20.45
N LYS A 65 -14.52 -2.39 -20.77
CA LYS A 65 -14.75 -3.84 -20.89
C LYS A 65 -15.06 -4.48 -19.52
N ASN A 66 -14.32 -4.11 -18.49
CA ASN A 66 -14.53 -4.60 -17.13
C ASN A 66 -15.80 -4.05 -16.50
N GLN A 67 -16.18 -2.80 -16.81
CA GLN A 67 -17.46 -2.23 -16.39
C GLN A 67 -18.65 -3.01 -16.96
N LYS A 68 -18.61 -3.32 -18.27
CA LYS A 68 -19.66 -4.14 -18.92
C LYS A 68 -19.71 -5.55 -18.35
N GLU A 69 -18.56 -6.18 -18.11
CA GLU A 69 -18.53 -7.51 -17.49
C GLU A 69 -19.09 -7.46 -16.06
N MET A 70 -18.78 -6.44 -15.27
CA MET A 70 -19.38 -6.23 -13.93
C MET A 70 -20.89 -6.02 -13.99
N GLU A 71 -21.40 -5.19 -14.90
CA GLU A 71 -22.85 -4.98 -15.09
C GLU A 71 -23.57 -6.30 -15.41
N ILE A 72 -23.00 -7.13 -16.31
CA ILE A 72 -23.57 -8.44 -16.65
C ILE A 72 -23.61 -9.37 -15.42
N TRP A 73 -22.54 -9.37 -14.61
CA TRP A 73 -22.51 -10.18 -13.38
C TRP A 73 -23.52 -9.69 -12.33
N ASP A 74 -23.64 -8.37 -12.14
CA ASP A 74 -24.61 -7.78 -11.22
C ASP A 74 -26.06 -8.06 -11.66
N GLU A 75 -26.36 -7.95 -12.95
CA GLU A 75 -27.66 -8.32 -13.53
C GLU A 75 -27.96 -9.80 -13.27
N THR A 76 -27.02 -10.68 -13.57
CA THR A 76 -27.16 -12.14 -13.40
C THR A 76 -27.40 -12.52 -11.94
N ILE A 77 -26.66 -11.91 -11.00
CA ILE A 77 -26.84 -12.13 -9.56
C ILE A 77 -28.22 -11.62 -9.13
N SER A 78 -28.61 -10.41 -9.56
CA SER A 78 -29.90 -9.80 -9.21
C SER A 78 -31.10 -10.62 -9.71
N ASP A 79 -30.98 -11.23 -10.90
CA ASP A 79 -32.00 -12.10 -11.49
C ASP A 79 -32.13 -13.43 -10.75
N MET A 80 -31.01 -13.99 -10.27
CA MET A 80 -31.03 -15.16 -9.39
C MET A 80 -31.76 -14.86 -8.07
N TRP A 81 -31.43 -13.74 -7.42
CA TRP A 81 -32.11 -13.33 -6.18
C TRP A 81 -33.61 -13.04 -6.40
N ARG A 82 -34.00 -12.45 -7.53
CA ARG A 82 -35.43 -12.26 -7.88
C ARG A 82 -36.15 -13.58 -8.12
N LYS A 83 -35.51 -14.54 -8.80
CA LYS A 83 -36.10 -15.88 -9.05
C LYS A 83 -36.32 -16.65 -7.75
N GLU A 84 -35.39 -16.61 -6.81
CA GLU A 84 -35.56 -17.26 -5.50
C GLU A 84 -36.72 -16.64 -4.69
N ASN A 85 -36.83 -15.30 -4.68
CA ASN A 85 -37.89 -14.60 -3.95
C ASN A 85 -39.30 -14.82 -4.56
N ASN A 86 -39.39 -14.97 -5.88
CA ASN A 86 -40.65 -15.26 -6.56
C ASN A 86 -41.09 -16.73 -6.42
N ASN A 87 -40.14 -17.67 -6.37
CA ASN A 87 -40.42 -19.09 -6.14
C ASN A 87 -40.88 -19.37 -4.69
N THR A 88 -40.32 -18.67 -3.70
CA THR A 88 -40.78 -18.76 -2.30
C THR A 88 -42.15 -18.12 -2.09
N SER A 89 -42.49 -17.06 -2.84
CA SER A 89 -43.81 -16.41 -2.79
C SER A 89 -44.91 -17.22 -3.49
N SER A 90 -44.61 -17.89 -4.61
CA SER A 90 -45.58 -18.73 -5.33
C SER A 90 -45.92 -20.03 -4.59
N ALA A 91 -44.96 -20.60 -3.84
CA ALA A 91 -45.19 -21.76 -2.97
C ALA A 91 -46.12 -21.45 -1.78
N ARG A 92 -46.12 -20.21 -1.28
CA ARG A 92 -47.04 -19.76 -0.22
C ARG A 92 -48.46 -19.50 -0.73
N LYS A 93 -48.63 -19.11 -1.99
CA LYS A 93 -49.94 -18.78 -2.59
C LYS A 93 -50.76 -20.00 -3.01
N LYS A 94 -50.12 -21.15 -3.22
CA LYS A 94 -50.79 -22.44 -3.54
C LYS A 94 -51.24 -23.25 -2.30
N ARG A 95 -51.05 -22.71 -1.09
CA ARG A 95 -51.38 -23.36 0.19
C ARG A 95 -52.60 -22.71 0.91
N LYS A 96 -53.36 -21.87 0.22
CA LYS A 96 -54.64 -21.33 0.70
C LYS A 96 -55.76 -21.77 -0.21
#